data_AF-A0A964PSY9-F1
#
_entry.id   AF-A0A964PSY9-F1
#
_cell.length_a   1.000
_cell.length_b   1.000
_cell.length_c   1.000
_cell.angle_alpha   90.00
_cell.angle_beta   90.00
_cell.angle_gamma   90.00
#
_symmetry.space_group_name_H-M   'P 1'
#
loop_
_entity.id
_entity.type
_entity.pdbx_description
1 polymer ?
#
loop_
_entity_poly.entity_id
_entity_poly.type
_entity_poly.pdbx_seq_one_letter_code
_entity_poly.pdbx_strand_id
1 'polypeptide(L)'
;MREKHFGLFRRTSAVSSRNGGGFMAKGARRDDAEFERQNEAAIRESREADRIEPRAQAVTYDVRRGLVVVELCSGFTFCFPPERVAGLEGAAAADLGRVEISPSGDGLHWDELDVHASLTGLVVESLNLREWAPRLMGQVRSPAKARASRLNGLKGGRPRRSAKSSGSVKSPSGT
;
A
#
# COMPACT_ATOMS: atom_id res chain seq x y z
N MET A 1 80.73 -16.29 -10.86
CA MET A 1 81.24 -15.31 -9.90
C MET A 1 80.09 -14.92 -8.97
N ARG A 2 80.27 -15.15 -7.66
CA ARG A 2 79.43 -14.79 -6.52
C ARG A 2 78.13 -15.59 -6.27
N GLU A 3 78.27 -16.43 -5.25
CA GLU A 3 77.26 -17.00 -4.34
C GLU A 3 76.18 -16.01 -3.89
N LYS A 4 75.03 -16.56 -3.46
CA LYS A 4 74.63 -16.49 -2.04
C LYS A 4 73.44 -17.42 -1.71
N HIS A 5 73.78 -18.44 -0.92
CA HIS A 5 73.11 -18.93 0.30
C HIS A 5 71.58 -19.18 0.35
N PHE A 6 71.26 -20.48 0.40
CA PHE A 6 70.63 -21.22 1.51
C PHE A 6 69.46 -20.56 2.28
N GLY A 7 68.29 -21.21 2.20
CA GLY A 7 67.16 -20.97 3.09
C GLY A 7 66.15 -22.11 3.05
N LEU A 8 66.35 -23.10 3.92
CA LEU A 8 65.43 -24.21 4.17
C LEU A 8 64.09 -23.65 4.69
N PHE A 9 62.99 -23.80 3.93
CA PHE A 9 61.65 -23.56 4.46
C PHE A 9 60.74 -24.76 4.22
N ARG A 10 60.16 -25.23 5.31
CA ARG A 10 59.40 -26.47 5.45
C ARG A 10 58.13 -26.43 4.60
N ARG A 11 57.87 -27.54 3.92
CA ARG A 11 56.60 -27.86 3.27
C ARG A 11 55.55 -28.08 4.37
N THR A 12 54.64 -27.13 4.55
CA THR A 12 53.42 -27.32 5.35
C THR A 12 52.26 -27.60 4.40
N SER A 13 51.90 -28.88 4.28
CA SER A 13 50.59 -29.29 3.78
C SER A 13 49.56 -29.04 4.88
N ALA A 14 48.68 -28.05 4.69
CA ALA A 14 47.48 -27.88 5.51
C ALA A 14 46.25 -28.18 4.64
N VAL A 15 45.80 -29.43 4.71
CA VAL A 15 44.42 -29.80 4.40
C VAL A 15 43.56 -29.19 5.50
N SER A 16 42.68 -28.26 5.14
CA SER A 16 41.57 -27.80 5.99
C SER A 16 40.28 -27.83 5.18
N SER A 17 39.84 -29.05 4.86
CA SER A 17 38.44 -29.32 4.52
C SER A 17 37.77 -29.81 5.80
N ARG A 18 37.14 -28.90 6.54
CA ARG A 18 36.15 -29.15 7.62
C ARG A 18 35.96 -27.81 8.31
N ASN A 19 34.90 -27.07 7.97
CA ASN A 19 34.17 -26.10 8.83
C ASN A 19 33.29 -25.10 8.05
N GLY A 20 32.95 -25.36 6.76
CA GLY A 20 31.96 -24.56 6.04
C GLY A 20 30.50 -25.04 6.17
N GLY A 21 30.25 -26.23 6.72
CA GLY A 21 28.92 -26.87 6.65
C GLY A 21 27.91 -26.43 7.72
N GLY A 22 28.31 -25.63 8.71
CA GLY A 22 27.48 -25.31 9.88
C GLY A 22 26.69 -24.00 9.78
N PHE A 23 26.95 -23.18 8.77
CA PHE A 23 26.37 -21.83 8.62
C PHE A 23 25.43 -21.70 7.42
N MET A 24 24.80 -22.80 7.01
CA MET A 24 23.58 -22.72 6.22
C MET A 24 22.40 -22.92 7.17
N ALA A 25 21.52 -21.93 7.26
CA ALA A 25 20.20 -22.09 7.82
C ALA A 25 19.60 -23.36 7.20
N LYS A 26 19.30 -24.38 8.02
CA LYS A 26 18.56 -25.55 7.55
C LYS A 26 17.32 -25.00 6.86
N GLY A 27 17.23 -25.16 5.55
CA GLY A 27 16.08 -24.73 4.78
C GLY A 27 14.86 -25.35 5.44
N ALA A 28 14.11 -24.53 6.17
CA ALA A 28 12.75 -24.88 6.49
C ALA A 28 12.14 -25.18 5.13
N ARG A 29 11.72 -26.44 4.92
CA ARG A 29 10.82 -26.72 3.80
C ARG A 29 9.63 -25.82 4.09
N ARG A 30 9.57 -24.68 3.41
CA ARG A 30 8.36 -23.89 3.31
C ARG A 30 7.34 -24.89 2.81
N ASP A 31 6.22 -25.06 3.51
CA ASP A 31 5.19 -26.00 3.08
C ASP A 31 4.76 -25.55 1.69
N ASP A 32 5.21 -26.25 0.64
CA ASP A 32 5.05 -25.81 -0.76
C ASP A 32 3.57 -25.58 -1.07
N ALA A 33 2.70 -26.34 -0.39
CA ALA A 33 1.26 -26.18 -0.44
C ALA A 33 0.75 -24.89 0.25
N GLU A 34 1.40 -24.42 1.32
CA GLU A 34 1.10 -23.12 1.94
C GLU A 34 1.54 -21.98 1.04
N PHE A 35 2.72 -22.09 0.44
CA PHE A 35 3.22 -21.11 -0.53
C PHE A 35 2.28 -21.00 -1.74
N GLU A 36 1.86 -22.13 -2.31
CA GLU A 36 0.94 -22.12 -3.45
C GLU A 36 -0.42 -21.52 -3.07
N ARG A 37 -0.96 -21.85 -1.88
CA ARG A 37 -2.19 -21.22 -1.38
C ARG A 37 -2.06 -19.70 -1.22
N GLN A 38 -0.93 -19.23 -0.72
CA GLN A 38 -0.64 -17.79 -0.59
C GLN A 38 -0.56 -17.13 -1.97
N ASN A 39 0.09 -17.77 -2.93
CA ASN A 39 0.22 -17.29 -4.30
C ASN A 39 -1.14 -17.23 -5.01
N GLU A 40 -1.94 -18.29 -4.95
CA GLU A 40 -3.29 -18.32 -5.52
C GLU A 40 -4.20 -17.24 -4.91
N ALA A 41 -4.12 -17.04 -3.59
CA ALA A 41 -4.87 -15.98 -2.92
C ALA A 41 -4.46 -14.59 -3.42
N ALA A 42 -3.15 -14.34 -3.56
CA ALA A 42 -2.61 -13.08 -4.08
C ALA A 42 -3.02 -12.83 -5.54
N ILE A 43 -2.98 -13.86 -6.39
CA ILE A 43 -3.43 -13.77 -7.79
C ILE A 43 -4.92 -13.40 -7.85
N ARG A 44 -5.75 -14.03 -7.02
CA ARG A 44 -7.18 -13.74 -6.98
C ARG A 44 -7.46 -12.31 -6.52
N GLU A 45 -6.75 -11.85 -5.49
CA GLU A 45 -6.86 -10.48 -4.99
C GLU A 45 -6.42 -9.47 -6.06
N SER A 46 -5.28 -9.70 -6.72
CA SER A 46 -4.79 -8.88 -7.83
C SER A 46 -5.82 -8.76 -8.95
N ARG A 47 -6.42 -9.88 -9.37
CA ARG A 47 -7.45 -9.86 -10.44
C ARG A 47 -8.68 -9.05 -10.07
N GLU A 48 -9.10 -9.12 -8.81
CA GLU A 48 -10.24 -8.34 -8.34
C GLU A 48 -9.87 -6.85 -8.26
N ALA A 49 -8.68 -6.52 -7.75
CA ALA A 49 -8.15 -5.16 -7.74
C ALA A 49 -8.06 -4.58 -9.16
N ASP A 50 -7.53 -5.34 -10.13
CA ASP A 50 -7.44 -4.92 -11.53
C ASP A 50 -8.80 -4.57 -12.14
N ARG A 51 -9.87 -5.22 -11.64
CA ARG A 51 -11.25 -5.00 -12.12
C ARG A 51 -11.90 -3.76 -11.51
N ILE A 52 -11.56 -3.39 -10.27
CA ILE A 52 -12.30 -2.39 -9.50
C ILE A 52 -11.50 -1.14 -9.17
N GLU A 53 -10.17 -1.19 -9.27
CA GLU A 53 -9.26 -0.09 -8.99
C GLU A 53 -8.77 0.58 -10.28
N PRO A 54 -8.39 1.87 -10.22
CA PRO A 54 -7.78 2.52 -11.36
C PRO A 54 -6.46 1.84 -11.74
N ARG A 55 -6.29 1.62 -13.05
CA ARG A 55 -5.05 1.13 -13.66
C ARG A 55 -4.59 2.12 -14.73
N ALA A 56 -3.33 2.53 -14.67
CA ALA A 56 -2.72 3.40 -15.66
C ALA A 56 -2.35 2.59 -16.91
N GLN A 57 -2.70 3.13 -18.07
CA GLN A 57 -2.32 2.64 -19.38
C GLN A 57 -1.17 3.44 -19.99
N ALA A 58 -1.21 4.77 -19.80
CA ALA A 58 -0.17 5.68 -20.25
C ALA A 58 -0.03 6.84 -19.26
N VAL A 59 1.17 7.42 -19.21
CA VAL A 59 1.46 8.57 -18.37
C VAL A 59 2.39 9.53 -19.10
N THR A 60 2.18 10.82 -18.89
CA THR A 60 3.07 11.86 -19.39
C THR A 60 3.03 13.08 -18.47
N TYR A 61 4.08 13.91 -18.51
CA TYR A 61 4.09 15.22 -17.87
C TYR A 61 3.84 16.31 -18.91
N ASP A 62 2.71 17.00 -18.80
CA ASP A 62 2.40 18.17 -19.62
C ASP A 62 3.09 19.40 -19.03
N VAL A 63 4.26 19.73 -19.56
CA VAL A 63 5.08 20.89 -19.15
C VAL A 63 4.32 22.21 -19.30
N ARG A 64 3.42 22.33 -20.29
CA ARG A 64 2.68 23.58 -20.52
C ARG A 64 1.64 23.83 -19.45
N ARG A 65 1.03 22.77 -18.94
CA ARG A 65 0.01 22.83 -17.89
C ARG A 65 0.58 22.64 -16.49
N GLY A 66 1.79 22.09 -16.37
CA GLY A 66 2.39 21.70 -15.10
C GLY A 66 1.64 20.52 -14.46
N LEU A 67 1.16 19.56 -15.26
CA LEU A 67 0.34 18.45 -14.78
C LEU A 67 0.92 17.10 -15.18
N VAL A 68 0.87 16.14 -14.27
CA VAL A 68 0.99 14.73 -14.62
C VAL A 68 -0.36 14.28 -15.18
N VAL A 69 -0.35 13.71 -16.38
CA VAL A 69 -1.52 13.24 -17.12
C VAL A 69 -1.44 11.73 -17.19
N VAL A 70 -2.44 11.06 -16.61
CA VAL A 70 -2.54 9.60 -16.56
C VAL A 70 -3.75 9.16 -17.36
N GLU A 71 -3.54 8.39 -18.41
CA GLU A 71 -4.61 7.70 -19.13
C GLU A 71 -4.89 6.38 -18.44
N LEU A 72 -6.14 6.15 -18.03
CA LEU A 72 -6.55 4.94 -17.33
C LEU A 72 -7.04 3.88 -18.32
N CYS A 73 -6.86 2.61 -17.98
CA CYS A 73 -7.43 1.48 -18.73
C CYS A 73 -8.97 1.54 -18.84
N SER A 74 -9.63 2.31 -17.97
CA SER A 74 -11.07 2.58 -18.03
C SER A 74 -11.48 3.58 -19.12
N GLY A 75 -10.51 4.20 -19.81
CA GLY A 75 -10.72 5.23 -20.84
C GLY A 75 -10.86 6.66 -20.30
N PHE A 76 -10.85 6.84 -18.97
CA PHE A 76 -10.80 8.17 -18.37
C PHE A 76 -9.36 8.66 -18.25
N THR A 77 -9.18 9.99 -18.31
CA THR A 77 -7.90 10.63 -18.00
C THR A 77 -7.96 11.28 -16.63
N PHE A 78 -6.95 11.01 -15.81
CA PHE A 78 -6.76 11.62 -14.50
C PHE A 78 -5.52 12.52 -14.54
N CYS A 79 -5.67 13.78 -14.14
CA CYS A 79 -4.57 14.73 -14.11
C CYS A 79 -4.40 15.31 -12.71
N PHE A 80 -3.15 15.50 -12.29
CA PHE A 80 -2.84 16.14 -11.02
C PHE A 80 -1.56 16.98 -11.09
N PRO A 81 -1.45 18.05 -10.29
CA PRO A 81 -0.21 18.79 -10.15
C PRO A 81 0.81 17.99 -9.33
N PRO A 82 2.08 17.89 -9.77
CA PRO A 82 3.10 17.10 -9.09
C PRO A 82 3.38 17.57 -7.66
N GLU A 83 3.18 18.86 -7.36
CA GLU A 83 3.37 19.45 -6.02
C GLU A 83 2.39 18.91 -4.97
N ARG A 84 1.40 18.12 -5.38
CA ARG A 84 0.50 17.40 -4.46
C ARG A 84 1.05 16.05 -4.01
N VAL A 85 2.17 15.62 -4.59
CA VAL A 85 2.86 14.37 -4.25
C VAL A 85 4.12 14.73 -3.49
N ALA A 86 4.23 14.22 -2.26
CA ALA A 86 5.41 14.41 -1.45
C ALA A 86 6.66 13.88 -2.17
N GLY A 87 7.71 14.70 -2.21
CA GLY A 87 8.97 14.40 -2.89
C GLY A 87 9.06 14.95 -4.32
N LEU A 88 7.97 15.46 -4.89
CA LEU A 88 7.98 16.09 -6.22
C LEU A 88 7.96 17.63 -6.16
N GLU A 89 7.92 18.21 -4.96
CA GLU A 89 7.83 19.67 -4.79
C GLU A 89 9.04 20.38 -5.38
N GLY A 90 8.81 21.24 -6.37
CA GLY A 90 9.88 22.01 -7.02
C GLY A 90 10.83 21.18 -7.89
N ALA A 91 10.52 19.92 -8.17
CA ALA A 91 11.28 19.10 -9.10
C ALA A 91 11.31 19.73 -10.51
N ALA A 92 12.42 19.54 -11.22
CA ALA A 92 12.55 20.09 -12.56
C ALA A 92 11.62 19.38 -13.55
N ALA A 93 11.14 20.11 -14.55
CA ALA A 93 10.28 19.54 -15.60
C ALA A 93 10.89 18.33 -16.32
N ALA A 94 12.23 18.31 -16.45
CA ALA A 94 12.95 17.18 -17.04
C ALA A 94 12.82 15.91 -16.20
N ASP A 95 12.94 16.03 -14.88
CA ASP A 95 12.87 14.89 -13.95
C ASP A 95 11.41 14.44 -13.80
N LEU A 96 10.47 15.37 -13.71
CA LEU A 96 9.03 15.09 -13.69
C LEU A 96 8.56 14.35 -14.96
N GLY A 97 9.18 14.65 -16.10
CA GLY A 97 8.92 13.97 -17.38
C GLY A 97 9.40 12.53 -17.47
N ARG A 98 10.23 12.07 -16.53
CA ARG A 98 10.71 10.68 -16.42
C ARG A 98 9.78 9.79 -15.61
N VAL A 99 8.53 10.21 -15.46
CA VAL A 99 7.48 9.41 -14.82
C VAL A 99 7.30 8.08 -15.57
N GLU A 100 7.23 7.00 -14.81
CA GLU A 100 6.96 5.66 -15.31
C GLU A 100 5.78 5.03 -14.56
N ILE A 101 5.20 3.99 -15.16
CA ILE A 101 4.07 3.24 -14.60
C ILE A 101 4.63 1.97 -13.96
N SER A 102 4.12 1.60 -12.78
CA SER A 102 4.44 0.30 -12.17
C SER A 102 4.03 -0.86 -13.09
N PRO A 103 4.70 -2.03 -13.03
CA PRO A 103 4.33 -3.18 -13.88
C PRO A 103 2.87 -3.63 -13.74
N SER A 104 2.27 -3.43 -12.57
CA SER A 104 0.86 -3.69 -12.26
C SER A 104 -0.10 -2.59 -12.72
N GLY A 105 0.40 -1.42 -13.11
CA GLY A 105 -0.42 -0.27 -13.51
C GLY A 105 -1.11 0.46 -12.35
N ASP A 106 -0.83 0.09 -11.11
CA ASP A 106 -1.46 0.62 -9.89
C ASP A 106 -0.72 1.80 -9.26
N GLY A 107 0.44 2.17 -9.82
CA GLY A 107 1.29 3.23 -9.30
C GLY A 107 2.12 3.90 -10.38
N LEU A 108 2.68 5.03 -9.99
CA LEU A 108 3.62 5.83 -10.75
C LEU A 108 4.92 5.94 -9.97
N HIS A 109 6.05 6.00 -10.67
CA HIS A 109 7.34 6.18 -10.03
C HIS A 109 8.25 7.11 -10.83
N TRP A 110 9.17 7.75 -10.11
CA TRP A 110 10.23 8.61 -10.63
C TRP A 110 11.57 8.12 -10.05
N ASP A 111 12.30 7.31 -10.79
CA ASP A 111 13.53 6.67 -10.30
C ASP A 111 14.59 7.68 -9.86
N GLU A 112 14.77 8.77 -10.63
CA GLU A 112 15.78 9.80 -10.31
C GLU A 112 15.42 10.62 -9.05
N LEU A 113 14.13 10.65 -8.68
CA LEU A 113 13.63 11.36 -7.51
C LEU A 113 13.39 10.45 -6.30
N ASP A 114 13.51 9.13 -6.48
CA ASP A 114 13.17 8.10 -5.48
C ASP A 114 11.74 8.26 -4.93
N VAL A 115 10.79 8.56 -5.83
CA VAL A 115 9.38 8.78 -5.48
C VAL A 115 8.50 7.70 -6.09
N HIS A 116 7.61 7.16 -5.26
CA HIS A 116 6.54 6.26 -5.67
C HIS A 116 5.18 6.81 -5.23
N ALA A 117 4.19 6.77 -6.12
CA ALA A 117 2.84 7.22 -5.85
C ALA A 117 1.82 6.13 -6.22
N SER A 118 0.92 5.80 -5.29
CA SER A 118 -0.22 4.93 -5.59
C SER A 118 -1.29 5.69 -6.36
N LEU A 119 -1.69 5.17 -7.51
CA LEU A 119 -2.74 5.77 -8.34
C LEU A 119 -4.08 5.82 -7.62
N THR A 120 -4.46 4.70 -6.98
CA THR A 120 -5.67 4.62 -6.14
C THR A 120 -5.60 5.64 -5.00
N GLY A 121 -4.44 5.77 -4.34
CA GLY A 121 -4.23 6.77 -3.30
C GLY A 121 -4.49 8.20 -3.78
N LEU A 122 -3.89 8.58 -4.92
CA LEU A 122 -4.05 9.90 -5.52
C LEU A 122 -5.49 10.20 -5.92
N VAL A 123 -6.21 9.23 -6.51
CA VAL A 123 -7.62 9.41 -6.89
C VAL A 123 -8.51 9.58 -5.65
N VAL A 124 -8.28 8.77 -4.61
CA VAL A 124 -9.03 8.83 -3.36
C VAL A 124 -8.86 10.17 -2.67
N GLU A 125 -7.63 10.68 -2.59
CA GLU A 125 -7.33 11.96 -1.96
C GLU A 125 -7.84 13.14 -2.80
N SER A 126 -7.55 13.17 -4.10
CA SER A 126 -7.91 14.29 -4.98
C SER A 126 -9.42 14.54 -5.06
N LEU A 127 -10.23 13.49 -5.00
CA LEU A 127 -11.69 13.59 -5.05
C LEU A 127 -12.32 13.68 -3.65
N ASN A 128 -11.53 13.76 -2.58
CA ASN A 128 -12.00 13.72 -1.18
C ASN A 128 -12.91 12.50 -0.91
N LEU A 129 -12.61 11.35 -1.52
CA LEU A 129 -13.51 10.20 -1.46
C LEU A 129 -13.68 9.71 -0.01
N ARG A 130 -12.67 9.87 0.84
CA ARG A 130 -12.75 9.43 2.25
C ARG A 130 -13.83 10.21 3.01
N GLU A 131 -14.03 11.48 2.68
CA GLU A 131 -14.91 12.41 3.35
C GLU A 131 -16.39 12.18 2.95
N TRP A 132 -16.65 11.92 1.67
CA TRP A 132 -18.03 11.86 1.16
C TRP A 132 -18.49 10.46 0.70
N ALA A 133 -17.59 9.52 0.37
CA ALA A 133 -17.99 8.16 -0.01
C ALA A 133 -18.88 7.44 1.03
N PRO A 134 -18.66 7.59 2.37
CA PRO A 134 -19.56 7.00 3.36
C PRO A 134 -21.02 7.44 3.17
N ARG A 135 -21.26 8.64 2.63
CA ARG A 135 -22.60 9.17 2.39
C ARG A 135 -23.35 8.39 1.30
N LEU A 136 -22.68 7.84 0.28
CA LEU A 136 -23.37 6.98 -0.71
C LEU A 136 -23.35 5.51 -0.33
N MET A 137 -22.25 5.02 0.25
CA MET A 137 -22.15 3.60 0.63
C MET A 137 -23.16 3.22 1.73
N GLY A 138 -23.52 4.17 2.59
CA GLY A 138 -24.64 4.03 3.53
C GLY A 138 -25.99 3.85 2.83
N GLN A 139 -26.17 4.43 1.64
CA GLN A 139 -27.43 4.47 0.91
C GLN A 139 -27.66 3.24 0.01
N VAL A 140 -26.62 2.46 -0.30
CA VAL A 140 -26.77 1.23 -1.08
C VAL A 140 -27.68 0.26 -0.32
N ARG A 141 -28.89 0.06 -0.87
CA ARG A 141 -29.88 -0.91 -0.38
C ARG A 141 -29.64 -2.24 -1.08
N SER A 142 -29.47 -3.32 -0.31
CA SER A 142 -29.39 -4.67 -0.87
C SER A 142 -30.19 -5.66 -0.02
N PRO A 143 -30.70 -6.76 -0.61
CA PRO A 143 -31.39 -7.81 0.14
C PRO A 143 -30.53 -8.38 1.27
N ALA A 144 -29.21 -8.52 1.03
CA ALA A 144 -28.26 -8.98 2.03
C ALA A 144 -28.14 -8.00 3.21
N LYS A 145 -28.01 -6.69 2.94
CA LYS A 145 -27.95 -5.65 3.99
C LYS A 145 -29.26 -5.56 4.77
N ALA A 146 -30.40 -5.73 4.11
CA ALA A 146 -31.71 -5.79 4.77
C ALA A 146 -31.84 -7.02 5.69
N ARG A 147 -31.42 -8.21 5.22
CA ARG A 147 -31.38 -9.44 6.04
C ARG A 147 -30.46 -9.27 7.25
N ALA A 148 -29.25 -8.76 7.04
CA ALA A 148 -28.30 -8.49 8.13
C ALA A 148 -28.86 -7.49 9.16
N SER A 149 -29.51 -6.41 8.70
CA SER A 149 -30.15 -5.45 9.59
C SER A 149 -31.27 -6.07 10.44
N ARG A 150 -32.10 -6.94 9.86
CA ARG A 150 -33.14 -7.69 10.61
C ARG A 150 -32.51 -8.60 11.67
N LEU A 151 -31.51 -9.39 11.30
CA LEU A 151 -30.79 -10.27 12.23
C LEU A 151 -30.10 -9.49 13.35
N ASN A 152 -29.51 -8.33 13.05
CA ASN A 152 -28.91 -7.45 14.05
C ASN A 152 -29.96 -6.83 14.97
N GLY A 153 -31.16 -6.50 14.44
CA GLY A 153 -32.29 -6.04 15.25
C GLY A 153 -32.77 -7.08 16.27
N LEU A 154 -32.70 -8.38 15.93
CA LEU A 154 -33.05 -9.47 16.84
C LEU A 154 -32.06 -9.62 18.01
N LYS A 155 -30.81 -9.15 17.86
CA LYS A 155 -29.77 -9.22 18.90
C LYS A 155 -29.87 -8.10 19.95
N GLY A 156 -30.91 -7.27 19.88
CA GLY A 156 -31.12 -6.12 20.76
C GLY A 156 -30.66 -4.83 20.10
N GLY A 157 -31.62 -3.97 19.74
CA GLY A 157 -31.36 -2.67 19.14
C GLY A 157 -30.71 -1.67 20.11
N ARG A 158 -30.50 -0.44 19.62
CA ARG A 158 -29.98 0.67 20.45
C ARG A 158 -30.82 0.81 21.72
N PRO A 159 -30.24 0.68 22.93
CA PRO A 159 -30.97 0.84 24.19
C PRO A 159 -31.73 2.18 24.20
N ARG A 160 -32.99 2.19 24.65
CA ARG A 160 -33.76 3.44 24.76
C ARG A 160 -33.04 4.34 25.75
N ARG A 161 -32.69 5.55 25.31
CA ARG A 161 -32.17 6.60 26.20
C ARG A 161 -33.26 6.91 27.22
N SER A 162 -33.02 6.58 28.48
CA SER A 162 -33.92 6.95 29.58
C SER A 162 -34.02 8.48 29.62
N ALA A 163 -35.26 8.99 29.62
CA ALA A 163 -35.49 10.39 29.91
C ALA A 163 -34.92 10.68 31.31
N LYS A 164 -34.03 11.68 31.42
CA LYS A 164 -33.54 12.13 32.72
C LYS A 164 -34.75 12.48 33.58
N SER A 165 -34.91 11.80 34.71
CA SER A 165 -35.86 12.14 35.75
C SER A 165 -35.63 13.59 36.18
N SER A 166 -36.58 14.45 35.84
CA SER A 166 -36.80 15.72 36.50
C SER A 166 -37.04 15.46 37.98
N GLY A 167 -36.20 16.02 38.86
CA GLY A 167 -36.47 16.01 40.29
C GLY A 167 -35.22 16.01 41.15
N SER A 168 -34.70 17.19 41.45
CA SER A 168 -34.23 17.46 42.81
C SER A 168 -34.51 18.93 43.11
N VAL A 169 -35.64 19.14 43.78
CA VAL A 169 -35.95 20.38 44.50
C VAL A 169 -34.86 20.58 45.54
N LYS A 170 -34.19 21.73 45.50
CA LYS A 170 -33.32 22.18 46.59
C LYS A 170 -34.17 23.08 47.48
N SER A 171 -34.63 22.56 48.61
CA SER A 171 -35.24 23.38 49.65
C SER A 171 -34.18 24.25 50.34
N PRO A 172 -34.48 25.51 50.67
CA PRO A 172 -33.57 26.37 51.43
C PRO A 172 -33.74 26.11 52.93
N SER A 173 -32.63 25.94 53.66
CA SER A 173 -32.61 26.09 55.11
C SER A 173 -31.93 27.41 55.46
N GLY A 174 -32.69 28.34 56.06
CA GLY A 174 -32.17 29.46 56.86
C GLY A 174 -31.37 28.92 58.06
N THR A 175 -30.56 29.71 58.76
CA THR A 175 -30.80 31.05 59.30
C THR A 175 -29.46 31.79 59.43
#